data_AF-A0A945LY53-F1
#
_entry.id   AF-A0A945LY53-F1
#
_cell.length_a   1.000
_cell.length_b   1.000
_cell.length_c   1.000
_cell.angle_alpha   90.00
_cell.angle_beta   90.00
_cell.angle_gamma   90.00
#
_symmetry.space_group_name_H-M   'P 1'
#
loop_
_entity.id
_entity.type
_entity.pdbx_description
1 polymer ?
#
loop_
_entity_poly.entity_id
_entity_poly.type
_entity_poly.pdbx_seq_one_letter_code
_entity_poly.pdbx_strand_id
1 'polypeptide(L)'
;MLDEAGRQDFLEHFGEPFVFQDDAGILIELEELVAHLNPERPVIFRSNHASNALPLAGTLPKDKERLLEAIARAKTDALQLRPAAYRAL
;
A
#
# COMPACT_ATOMS: atom_id res chain seq x y z
N MET A 1 -0.41 22.39 1.54
CA MET A 1 0.28 21.98 0.30
C MET A 1 1.68 22.57 0.37
N LEU A 2 2.72 21.85 -0.09
CA LEU A 2 4.09 22.37 -0.11
C LEU A 2 4.19 23.54 -1.10
N ASP A 3 5.06 24.51 -0.82
CA ASP A 3 5.46 25.49 -1.82
C ASP A 3 6.43 24.86 -2.84
N GLU A 4 6.77 25.60 -3.88
CA GLU A 4 7.61 25.07 -4.97
C GLU A 4 9.00 24.64 -4.47
N ALA A 5 9.57 25.39 -3.52
CA ALA A 5 10.85 25.06 -2.90
C ALA A 5 10.78 23.75 -2.10
N GLY A 6 9.74 23.57 -1.27
CA GLY A 6 9.53 22.35 -0.51
C GLY A 6 9.20 21.14 -1.39
N ARG A 7 8.51 21.35 -2.52
CA ARG A 7 8.26 20.28 -3.51
C ARG A 7 9.57 19.84 -4.16
N GLN A 8 10.41 20.79 -4.56
CA GLN A 8 11.69 20.49 -5.19
C GLN A 8 12.63 19.77 -4.22
N ASP A 9 12.73 20.26 -2.97
CA ASP A 9 13.51 19.60 -1.92
C ASP A 9 13.07 18.15 -1.75
N PHE A 10 11.78 17.88 -1.62
CA PHE A 10 11.27 16.50 -1.51
C PHE A 10 11.66 15.60 -2.68
N LEU A 11 11.59 16.11 -3.92
CA LEU A 11 11.87 15.31 -5.12
C LEU A 11 13.35 14.97 -5.30
N GLU A 12 14.25 15.77 -4.72
CA GLU A 12 15.71 15.66 -4.91
C GLU A 12 16.48 15.34 -3.63
N HIS A 13 15.79 15.28 -2.48
CA HIS A 13 16.39 15.21 -1.13
C HIS A 13 17.45 14.11 -0.98
N PHE A 14 17.22 12.95 -1.58
CA PHE A 14 18.03 11.74 -1.35
C PHE A 14 19.13 11.52 -2.40
N GLY A 15 19.40 12.51 -3.27
CA GLY A 15 20.45 12.42 -4.30
C GLY A 15 20.08 11.55 -5.51
N GLU A 16 18.97 10.82 -5.44
CA GLU A 16 18.31 10.14 -6.55
C GLU A 16 16.93 10.77 -6.79
N PRO A 17 16.42 10.82 -8.03
CA PRO A 17 15.09 11.34 -8.29
C PRO A 17 14.02 10.53 -7.57
N PHE A 18 13.10 11.22 -6.89
CA PHE A 18 11.92 10.57 -6.34
C PHE A 18 11.05 9.96 -7.45
N VAL A 19 10.73 8.68 -7.34
CA VAL A 19 9.85 7.97 -8.26
C VAL A 19 8.54 7.64 -7.55
N PHE A 20 7.44 8.19 -8.07
CA PHE A 20 6.10 7.83 -7.61
C PHE A 20 5.83 6.36 -7.88
N GLN A 21 5.27 5.67 -6.87
CA GLN A 21 4.81 4.30 -7.01
C GLN A 21 3.51 4.25 -7.81
N ASP A 22 3.39 3.27 -8.69
CA ASP A 22 2.12 2.88 -9.30
C ASP A 22 1.42 1.80 -8.46
N ASP A 23 0.26 1.32 -8.91
CA ASP A 23 -0.49 0.30 -8.19
C ASP A 23 0.31 -1.00 -7.99
N ALA A 24 1.12 -1.39 -8.98
CA ALA A 24 1.91 -2.61 -8.90
C ALA A 24 2.99 -2.47 -7.82
N GLY A 25 3.69 -1.33 -7.79
CA GLY A 25 4.66 -0.99 -6.75
C GLY A 25 4.04 -0.96 -5.37
N ILE A 26 2.89 -0.30 -5.21
CA ILE A 26 2.15 -0.27 -3.93
C ILE A 26 1.76 -1.68 -3.46
N LEU A 27 1.36 -2.58 -4.35
CA LEU A 27 1.03 -3.96 -3.98
C LEU A 27 2.25 -4.76 -3.54
N ILE A 28 3.42 -4.54 -4.16
CA ILE A 28 4.69 -5.17 -3.76
C ILE A 28 5.05 -4.74 -2.34
N GLU A 29 5.04 -3.43 -2.06
CA GLU A 29 5.33 -2.89 -0.73
C GLU A 29 4.34 -3.38 0.34
N LEU A 30 3.05 -3.47 -0.03
CA LEU A 30 2.00 -3.99 0.86
C LEU A 30 2.21 -5.47 1.19
N GLU A 31 2.62 -6.28 0.22
CA GLU A 31 2.98 -7.69 0.43
C GLU A 31 4.17 -7.81 1.38
N GLU A 32 5.24 -7.06 1.13
CA GLU A 32 6.44 -7.03 1.96
C GLU A 32 6.15 -6.63 3.41
N LEU A 33 5.36 -5.57 3.60
CA LEU A 33 4.93 -5.12 4.91
C LEU A 33 4.16 -6.21 5.66
N VAL A 34 3.15 -6.81 5.02
CA VAL A 34 2.31 -7.84 5.66
C VAL A 34 3.12 -9.11 5.94
N ALA A 35 4.00 -9.52 5.03
CA ALA A 35 4.83 -10.70 5.18
C ALA A 35 5.75 -10.60 6.40
N HIS A 36 6.36 -9.43 6.61
CA HIS A 36 7.32 -9.19 7.69
C HIS A 36 6.68 -8.72 9.01
N LEU A 37 5.43 -8.26 9.00
CA LEU A 37 4.74 -7.84 10.21
C LEU A 37 4.35 -9.05 11.07
N ASN A 38 5.05 -9.25 12.19
CA ASN A 38 4.83 -10.37 13.12
C ASN A 38 4.64 -9.89 14.57
N PRO A 39 3.47 -9.31 14.90
CA PRO A 39 3.24 -8.74 16.22
C PRO A 39 3.01 -9.85 17.27
N GLU A 40 3.57 -9.67 18.47
CA GLU A 40 3.39 -10.61 19.61
C GLU A 40 1.94 -10.63 20.13
N ARG A 41 1.21 -9.53 19.94
CA ARG A 41 -0.19 -9.37 20.33
C ARG A 41 -1.05 -9.17 19.09
N PRO A 42 -2.34 -9.56 19.12
CA PRO A 42 -3.23 -9.33 18.00
C PRO A 42 -3.29 -7.85 17.59
N VAL A 43 -3.06 -7.58 16.31
CA VAL A 43 -3.13 -6.23 15.72
C VAL A 43 -4.22 -6.19 14.66
N ILE A 44 -5.13 -5.23 14.78
CA ILE A 44 -6.13 -4.93 13.75
C ILE A 44 -5.42 -4.27 12.56
N PHE A 45 -5.39 -4.93 11.42
CA PHE A 45 -4.79 -4.41 10.18
C PHE A 45 -5.87 -3.95 9.22
N ARG A 46 -5.75 -2.72 8.72
CA ARG A 46 -6.70 -2.10 7.77
C ARG A 46 -5.92 -1.35 6.69
N SER A 47 -6.20 -1.68 5.44
CA SER A 47 -5.77 -0.92 4.26
C SER A 47 -7.04 -0.47 3.50
N ASN A 48 -7.99 0.14 4.20
CA ASN A 48 -9.33 0.45 3.66
C ASN A 48 -9.59 1.94 3.49
N HIS A 49 -8.54 2.78 3.55
CA HIS A 49 -8.65 4.20 3.27
C HIS A 49 -9.09 4.41 1.81
N ALA A 50 -9.82 5.50 1.53
CA ALA A 50 -10.46 5.68 0.24
C ALA A 50 -9.46 5.75 -0.93
N SER A 51 -8.24 6.23 -0.65
CA SER A 51 -7.14 6.32 -1.61
C SER A 51 -6.45 4.98 -1.92
N ASN A 52 -6.68 3.92 -1.13
CA ASN A 52 -5.95 2.67 -1.29
C ASN A 52 -6.44 1.89 -2.52
N ALA A 53 -5.48 1.33 -3.27
CA ALA A 53 -5.78 0.52 -4.44
C ALA A 53 -6.50 -0.78 -4.09
N LEU A 54 -6.04 -1.48 -3.04
CA LEU A 54 -6.61 -2.74 -2.57
C LEU A 54 -7.17 -2.59 -1.15
N PRO A 55 -8.49 -2.63 -0.96
CA PRO A 55 -9.08 -2.63 0.37
C PRO A 55 -8.82 -3.96 1.09
N LEU A 56 -8.07 -3.93 2.19
CA LEU A 56 -7.82 -5.10 3.05
C LEU A 56 -8.25 -4.86 4.49
N ALA A 57 -8.70 -5.94 5.14
CA ALA A 57 -8.98 -5.97 6.56
C ALA A 57 -8.68 -7.36 7.14
N GLY A 58 -8.02 -7.39 8.29
CA GLY A 58 -7.75 -8.62 9.04
C GLY A 58 -7.21 -8.33 10.44
N THR A 59 -6.88 -9.39 11.16
CA THR A 59 -6.18 -9.34 12.45
C THR A 59 -4.89 -10.14 12.35
N LEU A 60 -3.74 -9.50 12.51
CA LEU A 60 -2.44 -10.15 12.47
C LEU A 60 -2.05 -10.68 13.86
N PRO A 61 -1.36 -11.84 13.96
CA PRO A 61 -0.88 -12.67 12.85
C PRO A 61 -1.94 -13.64 12.29
N LYS A 62 -3.09 -13.81 12.96
CA LYS A 62 -4.13 -14.81 12.62
C LYS A 62 -4.52 -14.83 11.13
N ASP A 63 -4.70 -13.67 10.52
CA ASP A 63 -5.17 -13.53 9.14
C ASP A 63 -4.03 -13.32 8.11
N LYS A 64 -2.76 -13.46 8.50
CA LYS A 64 -1.60 -13.13 7.64
C LYS A 64 -1.67 -13.83 6.28
N GLU A 65 -1.83 -15.15 6.27
CA GLU A 65 -1.85 -15.94 5.03
C GLU A 65 -2.99 -15.50 4.10
N ARG A 66 -4.20 -15.32 4.64
CA ARG A 66 -5.35 -14.82 3.89
C ARG A 66 -5.10 -13.43 3.30
N LEU A 67 -4.42 -12.55 4.02
CA LEU A 67 -4.08 -11.21 3.53
C LEU A 67 -3.05 -11.28 2.40
N LEU A 68 -2.00 -12.11 2.54
CA LEU A 68 -0.99 -12.32 1.50
C LEU A 68 -1.60 -12.93 0.23
N GLU A 69 -2.47 -13.92 0.36
CA GLU A 69 -3.19 -14.49 -0.79
C GLU A 69 -4.04 -13.45 -1.53
N ALA A 70 -4.70 -12.54 -0.80
CA ALA A 70 -5.49 -11.47 -1.41
C ALA A 70 -4.60 -10.50 -2.20
N ILE A 71 -3.42 -10.16 -1.66
CA ILE A 71 -2.45 -9.29 -2.33
C ILE A 71 -1.89 -9.99 -3.58
N ALA A 72 -1.47 -11.25 -3.47
CA ALA A 72 -0.96 -12.03 -4.59
C ALA A 72 -1.98 -12.12 -5.74
N ARG A 73 -3.27 -12.34 -5.43
CA ARG A 73 -4.33 -12.31 -6.43
C ARG A 73 -4.45 -10.95 -7.11
N ALA A 74 -4.47 -9.87 -6.33
CA ALA A 74 -4.58 -8.51 -6.86
C ALA A 74 -3.41 -8.10 -7.77
N LYS A 75 -2.20 -8.65 -7.54
CA LYS A 75 -1.04 -8.46 -8.43
C LYS A 75 -1.24 -9.11 -9.81
N THR A 76 -2.01 -10.19 -9.88
CA THR A 76 -2.30 -10.91 -11.13
C THR A 76 -3.60 -10.48 -11.81
N ASP A 77 -4.55 -9.96 -11.04
CA ASP A 77 -5.87 -9.55 -11.50
C ASP A 77 -6.23 -8.15 -10.98
N ALA A 78 -6.04 -7.16 -11.85
CA ALA A 78 -6.31 -5.76 -11.54
C ALA A 78 -7.80 -5.45 -11.30
N LEU A 79 -8.74 -6.37 -11.62
CA LEU A 79 -10.17 -6.18 -11.34
C LEU A 79 -10.49 -6.15 -9.84
N GLN A 80 -9.57 -6.66 -9.00
CA GLN A 80 -9.69 -6.59 -7.54
C GLN A 80 -9.33 -5.20 -6.99
N LEU A 81 -8.69 -4.35 -7.78
CA LEU A 81 -8.32 -3.00 -7.35
C LEU A 81 -9.51 -2.06 -7.48
N ARG A 82 -9.66 -1.17 -6.51
CA ARG A 82 -10.56 -0.04 -6.63
C ARG A 82 -10.15 0.76 -7.87
N PRO A 83 -11.03 1.12 -8.81
CA PRO A 83 -10.62 1.95 -9.94
C PRO A 83 -10.08 3.31 -9.48
N ALA A 84 -9.02 3.82 -10.12
CA ALA A 84 -8.36 5.08 -9.73
C ALA A 84 -9.33 6.27 -9.64
N ALA A 85 -10.33 6.34 -10.52
CA ALA A 85 -11.36 7.39 -10.52
C ALA A 85 -12.23 7.40 -9.24
N TYR A 86 -12.27 6.29 -8.49
CA TYR A 86 -13.01 6.16 -7.23
C TYR A 86 -12.08 6.24 -6.00
N ARG A 87 -10.78 6.50 -6.19
CA ARG A 87 -9.78 6.66 -5.13
C ARG A 87 -9.57 8.15 -4.83
N ALA A 88 -10.62 8.81 -4.36
CA ALA A 88 -10.55 10.20 -3.89
C ALA A 88 -10.74 10.26 -2.37
N LEU A 89 -10.16 11.30 -1.77
CA LEU A 89 -10.38 11.70 -0.39
C LEU A 89 -11.62 12.59 -0.29
#